data_AF-B8G5F9-F1
#
_entry.id   AF-B8G5F9-F1
#
_cell.length_a   1.000
_cell.length_b   1.000
_cell.length_c   1.000
_cell.angle_alpha   90.00
_cell.angle_beta   90.00
_cell.angle_gamma   90.00
#
_symmetry.space_group_name_H-M   'P 1'
#
loop_
_entity.id
_entity.type
_entity.pdbx_description
1 polymer ?
#
loop_
_entity_poly.entity_id
_entity_poly.type
_entity_poly.pdbx_seq_one_letter_code
_entity_poly.pdbx_strand_id
1 'polypeptide(L)'
;MLNRLFGRGNRQQTDTRLSVVRGDRPGVPIRLKVAMIVHDPPIPERGGAVLSRVMGWYEADMLAEQYIADLRACSGGIADYQIVMRRYYTDFPVKIDGFRYNSATYLAAWERRIPFHQPDEADYERLLDQIGLADEIARGEIDELWLFGFPYAGYYESRMIGADAFWCNAPPLRLPNVQRRYIVMGFNVERDVGCMLENFGHRVESIMAHVYRHHPPERNLWVRFTRLDECGNVHFAPSSERDYDWGNPRPVWSRADAWYQFPDLNGPARLMHCAEWGGGDMRLHHLWWLDHLPRVAGETDGVLNNWWQYVLQPWIVV
;
A
#
# COMPACT_ATOMS: atom_id res chain seq x y z
N MET A 1 -27.51 -18.78 -18.09
CA MET A 1 -26.75 -17.56 -17.79
C MET A 1 -26.15 -17.65 -16.38
N LEU A 2 -25.21 -18.57 -16.15
CA LEU A 2 -24.68 -18.86 -14.81
C LEU A 2 -23.22 -19.38 -14.80
N ASN A 3 -22.45 -19.14 -15.87
CA ASN A 3 -21.04 -19.55 -16.01
C ASN A 3 -20.05 -18.38 -16.20
N ARG A 4 -20.36 -17.18 -15.68
CA ARG A 4 -19.50 -15.99 -15.83
C ARG A 4 -18.93 -15.40 -14.53
N LEU A 5 -19.01 -16.13 -13.41
CA LEU A 5 -18.48 -15.67 -12.11
C LEU A 5 -17.35 -16.54 -11.53
N PHE A 6 -16.94 -17.60 -12.23
CA PHE A 6 -15.77 -18.40 -11.85
C PHE A 6 -14.91 -18.68 -13.08
N GLY A 7 -14.33 -17.62 -13.63
CA GLY A 7 -13.26 -17.75 -14.61
C GLY A 7 -11.97 -18.16 -13.91
N ARG A 8 -11.79 -19.47 -13.66
CA ARG A 8 -10.45 -20.06 -13.53
C ARG A 8 -9.76 -19.95 -14.88
N GLY A 9 -9.19 -18.79 -15.17
CA GLY A 9 -8.19 -18.62 -16.20
C GLY A 9 -6.86 -19.13 -15.67
N ASN A 10 -6.17 -19.94 -16.47
CA ASN A 10 -4.80 -20.40 -16.22
C ASN A 10 -3.93 -19.27 -15.64
N ARG A 11 -3.45 -19.43 -14.41
CA ARG A 11 -2.26 -18.71 -13.93
C ARG A 11 -1.03 -19.29 -14.63
N GLN A 12 -0.92 -19.04 -15.92
CA GLN A 12 0.39 -18.92 -16.53
C GLN A 12 0.90 -17.55 -16.09
N GLN A 13 1.77 -17.58 -15.10
CA GLN A 13 2.62 -16.46 -14.72
C GLN A 13 3.55 -16.22 -15.93
N THR A 14 3.04 -15.55 -16.95
CA THR A 14 3.88 -15.08 -18.05
C THR A 14 4.69 -13.94 -17.50
N ASP A 15 6.00 -14.18 -17.50
CA ASP A 15 7.14 -13.32 -17.25
C ASP A 15 7.20 -12.14 -18.24
N THR A 16 6.08 -11.43 -18.38
CA THR A 16 6.02 -10.08 -18.95
C THR A 16 6.73 -9.20 -17.95
N ARG A 17 8.07 -9.11 -18.09
CA ARG A 17 8.89 -8.09 -17.43
C ARG A 17 8.12 -6.78 -17.41
N LEU A 18 8.09 -6.14 -16.25
CA LEU A 18 7.42 -4.87 -15.94
C LEU A 18 7.78 -3.76 -16.97
N SER A 19 7.21 -3.81 -18.17
CA SER A 19 7.56 -2.90 -19.28
C SER A 19 7.15 -1.47 -19.00
N VAL A 20 6.33 -1.25 -17.97
CA VAL A 20 5.87 0.05 -17.50
C VAL A 20 6.85 0.73 -16.53
N VAL A 21 7.84 -0.01 -16.01
CA VAL A 21 8.84 0.51 -15.05
C VAL A 21 10.16 0.80 -15.75
N ARG A 22 10.79 1.94 -15.45
CA ARG A 22 12.11 2.30 -15.99
C ARG A 22 13.25 1.73 -15.14
N GLY A 23 13.87 0.64 -15.63
CA GLY A 23 14.99 -0.03 -14.97
C GLY A 23 16.34 0.70 -15.04
N ASP A 24 16.44 1.82 -15.75
CA ASP A 24 17.65 2.62 -15.95
C ASP A 24 17.90 3.67 -14.85
N ARG A 25 17.10 3.65 -13.77
CA ARG A 25 17.17 4.59 -12.64
C ARG A 25 17.44 3.86 -11.31
N PRO A 26 18.64 3.27 -11.13
CA PRO A 26 18.98 2.59 -9.88
C PRO A 26 19.07 3.60 -8.75
N GLY A 27 18.52 3.26 -7.60
CA GLY A 27 18.67 4.02 -6.36
C GLY A 27 19.50 3.28 -5.32
N VAL A 28 19.84 3.97 -4.24
CA VAL A 28 20.54 3.37 -3.10
C VAL A 28 19.53 2.61 -2.23
N PRO A 29 19.74 1.31 -1.96
CA PRO A 29 18.83 0.53 -1.13
C PRO A 29 18.65 1.10 0.28
N ILE A 30 17.41 1.24 0.71
CA ILE A 30 16.97 1.48 2.07
C ILE A 30 16.40 0.16 2.59
N ARG A 31 17.14 -0.47 3.49
CA ARG A 31 16.70 -1.71 4.12
C ARG A 31 15.60 -1.43 5.13
N LEU A 32 14.48 -2.12 4.99
CA LEU A 32 13.35 -2.04 5.92
C LEU A 32 13.02 -3.42 6.47
N LYS A 33 13.07 -3.56 7.79
CA LYS A 33 12.78 -4.82 8.50
C LYS A 33 11.31 -4.86 8.89
N VAL A 34 10.62 -5.90 8.45
CA VAL A 34 9.18 -6.04 8.60
C VAL A 34 8.86 -7.19 9.55
N ALA A 35 7.90 -6.94 10.45
CA ALA A 35 7.15 -8.01 11.10
C ALA A 35 5.85 -8.26 10.33
N MET A 36 5.71 -9.46 9.79
CA MET A 36 4.53 -9.92 9.09
C MET A 36 3.63 -10.69 10.07
N ILE A 37 2.42 -10.19 10.27
CA ILE A 37 1.42 -10.71 11.20
C ILE A 37 0.23 -11.20 10.38
N VAL A 38 -0.06 -12.49 10.43
CA VAL A 38 -1.14 -13.12 9.66
C VAL A 38 -2.25 -13.54 10.61
N HIS A 39 -3.46 -13.04 10.38
CA HIS A 39 -4.67 -13.50 11.05
C HIS A 39 -5.46 -14.38 10.09
N ASP A 40 -5.38 -15.70 10.30
CA ASP A 40 -6.03 -16.70 9.46
C ASP A 40 -6.66 -17.79 10.33
N PRO A 41 -7.81 -17.48 10.95
CA PRO A 41 -8.40 -18.33 11.98
C PRO A 41 -8.85 -19.69 11.40
N PRO A 42 -8.71 -20.80 12.16
CA PRO A 42 -9.24 -22.09 11.75
C PRO A 42 -10.77 -22.08 11.74
N ILE A 43 -11.35 -22.89 10.88
CA ILE A 43 -12.79 -23.04 10.69
C ILE A 43 -13.23 -24.46 11.08
N PRO A 44 -13.62 -24.69 12.35
CA PRO A 44 -14.08 -25.99 12.84
C PRO A 44 -15.22 -26.59 11.99
N GLU A 45 -16.14 -25.75 11.49
CA GLU A 45 -17.29 -26.13 10.66
C GLU A 45 -16.89 -26.66 9.27
N ARG A 46 -15.60 -26.56 8.92
CA ARG A 46 -15.01 -27.05 7.66
C ARG A 46 -13.79 -27.93 7.93
N GLY A 47 -13.82 -28.67 9.04
CA GLY A 47 -12.79 -29.65 9.38
C GLY A 47 -11.49 -29.03 9.91
N GLY A 48 -11.53 -27.79 10.39
CA GLY A 48 -10.39 -27.12 11.00
C GLY A 48 -9.39 -26.51 10.03
N ALA A 49 -9.69 -26.46 8.72
CA ALA A 49 -8.89 -25.70 7.76
C ALA A 49 -8.92 -24.20 8.09
N VAL A 50 -7.82 -23.50 7.81
CA VAL A 50 -7.73 -22.04 7.96
C VAL A 50 -8.67 -21.32 6.99
N LEU A 51 -9.17 -20.16 7.41
CA LEU A 51 -10.20 -19.39 6.73
C LEU A 51 -9.80 -19.10 5.27
N SER A 52 -8.60 -18.60 5.02
CA SER A 52 -8.12 -18.28 3.66
C SER A 52 -8.29 -19.46 2.69
N ARG A 53 -7.90 -20.66 3.13
CA ARG A 53 -8.01 -21.90 2.35
C ARG A 53 -9.46 -22.34 2.16
N VAL A 54 -10.30 -22.21 3.19
CA VAL A 54 -11.74 -22.49 3.08
C VAL A 54 -12.39 -21.60 2.03
N MET A 55 -11.97 -20.33 1.98
CA MET A 55 -12.54 -19.32 1.08
C MET A 55 -11.89 -19.29 -0.30
N GLY A 56 -10.75 -19.97 -0.49
CA GLY A 56 -10.00 -19.96 -1.74
C GLY A 56 -9.32 -18.61 -2.03
N TRP A 57 -8.96 -17.89 -0.96
CA TRP A 57 -8.24 -16.62 -1.02
C TRP A 57 -6.73 -16.82 -1.22
N TYR A 58 -6.00 -15.72 -1.36
CA TYR A 58 -4.56 -15.75 -1.57
C TYR A 58 -3.81 -16.14 -0.30
N GLU A 59 -2.66 -16.79 -0.47
CA GLU A 59 -1.71 -17.03 0.62
C GLU A 59 -0.95 -15.74 0.93
N ALA A 60 -0.87 -15.37 2.21
CA ALA A 60 -0.26 -14.12 2.65
C ALA A 60 1.22 -14.00 2.25
N ASP A 61 2.00 -15.08 2.36
CA ASP A 61 3.42 -15.08 2.00
C ASP A 61 3.62 -14.82 0.49
N MET A 62 2.77 -15.41 -0.36
CA MET A 62 2.83 -15.20 -1.81
C MET A 62 2.53 -13.73 -2.18
N LEU A 63 1.56 -13.11 -1.50
CA LEU A 63 1.25 -11.69 -1.68
C LEU A 63 2.41 -10.80 -1.22
N ALA A 64 2.98 -11.10 -0.05
CA ALA A 64 4.10 -10.35 0.52
C ALA A 64 5.34 -10.39 -0.40
N GLU A 65 5.67 -11.56 -0.96
CA GLU A 65 6.78 -11.72 -1.91
C GLU A 65 6.58 -10.90 -3.18
N GLN A 66 5.38 -10.92 -3.76
CA GLN A 66 5.05 -10.11 -4.94
C GLN A 66 5.15 -8.62 -4.65
N TYR A 67 4.60 -8.19 -3.50
CA TYR A 67 4.63 -6.80 -3.06
C TYR A 67 6.06 -6.29 -2.86
N ILE A 68 6.94 -7.09 -2.23
CA ILE A 68 8.36 -6.76 -2.07
C ILE A 68 9.04 -6.63 -3.42
N ALA A 69 8.83 -7.59 -4.32
CA ALA A 69 9.43 -7.58 -5.65
C ALA A 69 9.00 -6.35 -6.47
N ASP A 70 7.71 -6.02 -6.41
CA ASP A 70 7.09 -4.89 -7.09
C ASP A 70 7.62 -3.54 -6.60
N LEU A 71 7.61 -3.31 -5.28
CA LEU A 71 8.16 -2.08 -4.69
C LEU A 71 9.65 -1.94 -4.95
N ARG A 72 10.41 -3.05 -4.89
CA ARG A 72 11.82 -3.03 -5.26
C ARG A 72 12.01 -2.64 -6.71
N ALA A 73 11.18 -3.15 -7.63
CA ALA A 73 11.27 -2.85 -9.05
C ALA A 73 10.94 -1.38 -9.36
N CYS A 74 9.77 -0.89 -8.95
CA CYS A 74 9.34 0.48 -9.28
C CYS A 74 10.20 1.55 -8.59
N SER A 75 10.77 1.25 -7.41
CA SER A 75 11.70 2.17 -6.74
C SER A 75 13.14 2.11 -7.28
N GLY A 76 13.45 1.22 -8.23
CA GLY A 76 14.81 1.04 -8.76
C GLY A 76 15.78 0.47 -7.73
N GLY A 77 15.28 -0.39 -6.84
CA GLY A 77 16.05 -1.05 -5.79
C GLY A 77 16.10 -0.32 -4.45
N ILE A 78 15.46 0.84 -4.30
CA ILE A 78 15.47 1.62 -3.06
C ILE A 78 14.69 0.90 -1.95
N ALA A 79 13.48 0.41 -2.24
CA ALA A 79 12.67 -0.31 -1.27
C ALA A 79 13.22 -1.75 -1.08
N ASP A 80 14.14 -1.92 -0.12
CA ASP A 80 14.75 -3.22 0.24
C ASP A 80 14.06 -3.80 1.48
N TYR A 81 12.81 -4.22 1.31
CA TYR A 81 12.01 -4.85 2.36
C TYR A 81 12.52 -6.25 2.71
N GLN A 82 12.61 -6.54 4.01
CA GLN A 82 13.03 -7.83 4.57
C GLN A 82 12.05 -8.25 5.66
N ILE A 83 11.36 -9.36 5.45
CA ILE A 83 10.52 -9.95 6.50
C ILE A 83 11.44 -10.66 7.50
N VAL A 84 11.70 -10.01 8.63
CA VAL A 84 12.58 -10.53 9.70
C VAL A 84 11.80 -11.31 10.77
N MET A 85 10.48 -11.14 10.81
CA MET A 85 9.62 -11.85 11.74
C MET A 85 8.29 -12.22 11.08
N ARG A 86 7.80 -13.42 11.37
CA ARG A 86 6.47 -13.90 11.01
C ARG A 86 5.73 -14.38 12.26
N ARG A 87 4.48 -13.95 12.44
CA ARG A 87 3.59 -14.48 13.47
C ARG A 87 2.23 -14.79 12.87
N TYR A 88 1.67 -15.94 13.23
CA TYR A 88 0.36 -16.39 12.80
C TYR A 88 -0.57 -16.44 14.01
N TYR A 89 -1.71 -15.78 13.89
CA TYR A 89 -2.75 -15.73 14.90
C TYR A 89 -3.98 -16.49 14.40
N THR A 90 -4.49 -17.37 15.27
CA THR A 90 -5.67 -18.19 15.00
C THR A 90 -6.98 -17.53 15.43
N ASP A 91 -6.91 -16.33 15.99
CA ASP A 91 -8.06 -15.62 16.51
C ASP A 91 -8.58 -14.58 15.51
N PHE A 92 -9.88 -14.30 15.58
CA PHE A 92 -10.45 -13.11 14.94
C PHE A 92 -10.05 -11.86 15.74
N PRO A 93 -9.57 -10.78 15.08
CA PRO A 93 -9.29 -9.51 15.76
C PRO A 93 -10.53 -8.93 16.45
N VAL A 94 -10.31 -8.21 17.54
CA VAL A 94 -11.36 -7.49 18.26
C VAL A 94 -11.63 -6.18 17.56
N LYS A 95 -12.90 -5.82 17.43
CA LYS A 95 -13.36 -4.54 16.92
C LYS A 95 -13.25 -3.46 17.99
N ILE A 96 -13.23 -2.21 17.57
CA ILE A 96 -13.06 -1.04 18.46
C ILE A 96 -14.13 -0.94 19.55
N ASP A 97 -15.30 -1.56 19.36
CA ASP A 97 -16.39 -1.63 20.33
C ASP A 97 -16.38 -2.91 21.20
N GLY A 98 -15.33 -3.72 21.09
CA GLY A 98 -15.18 -4.98 21.80
C GLY A 98 -15.84 -6.18 21.12
N PHE A 99 -16.56 -6.01 20.01
CA PHE A 99 -17.10 -7.14 19.24
C PHE A 99 -15.97 -8.02 18.71
N ARG A 100 -16.21 -9.34 18.67
CA ARG A 100 -15.27 -10.28 18.05
C ARG A 100 -16.07 -11.35 17.31
N TYR A 101 -15.71 -11.56 16.05
CA TYR A 101 -16.21 -12.70 15.30
C TYR A 101 -15.72 -14.02 15.90
N ASN A 102 -16.48 -15.08 15.67
CA ASN A 102 -15.99 -16.44 15.69
C ASN A 102 -16.21 -17.06 14.30
N SER A 103 -15.72 -18.29 14.10
CA SER A 103 -15.83 -18.99 12.81
C SER A 103 -17.28 -19.04 12.31
N ALA A 104 -18.22 -19.43 13.17
CA ALA A 104 -19.63 -19.54 12.83
C ALA A 104 -20.27 -18.20 12.46
N THR A 105 -20.03 -17.14 13.24
CA THR A 105 -20.64 -15.82 13.00
C THR A 105 -20.05 -15.14 11.77
N TYR A 106 -18.74 -15.31 11.53
CA TYR A 106 -18.09 -14.81 10.32
C TYR A 106 -18.59 -15.54 9.06
N LEU A 107 -18.61 -16.88 9.07
CA LEU A 107 -19.12 -17.66 7.94
C LEU A 107 -20.59 -17.35 7.65
N ALA A 108 -21.42 -17.21 8.68
CA ALA A 108 -22.80 -16.80 8.50
C ALA A 108 -22.90 -15.43 7.83
N ALA A 109 -22.07 -14.47 8.25
CA ALA A 109 -21.96 -13.15 7.61
C ALA A 109 -21.65 -13.25 6.12
N TRP A 110 -20.60 -13.99 5.80
CA TRP A 110 -20.10 -14.15 4.45
C TRP A 110 -21.05 -14.91 3.53
N GLU A 111 -21.44 -16.14 3.91
CA GLU A 111 -22.20 -17.06 3.06
C GLU A 111 -23.65 -16.61 2.87
N ARG A 112 -24.25 -16.02 3.91
CA ARG A 112 -25.66 -15.58 3.87
C ARG A 112 -25.82 -14.13 3.43
N ARG A 113 -24.70 -13.42 3.17
CA ARG A 113 -24.68 -12.00 2.80
C ARG A 113 -25.48 -11.14 3.78
N ILE A 114 -25.42 -11.48 5.06
CA ILE A 114 -25.95 -10.58 6.09
C ILE A 114 -24.92 -9.46 6.30
N PRO A 115 -25.37 -8.25 6.68
CA PRO A 115 -24.44 -7.16 6.95
C PRO A 115 -23.37 -7.56 7.98
N PHE A 116 -22.12 -7.21 7.68
CA PHE A 116 -21.03 -7.31 8.65
C PHE A 116 -21.22 -6.29 9.78
N HIS A 117 -20.61 -6.58 10.92
CA HIS A 117 -20.68 -5.78 12.13
C HIS A 117 -20.17 -4.36 11.88
N GLN A 118 -20.77 -3.39 12.55
CA GLN A 118 -20.33 -2.00 12.52
C GLN A 118 -20.27 -1.45 13.95
N PRO A 119 -19.23 -0.70 14.32
CA PRO A 119 -18.08 -0.31 13.48
C PRO A 119 -17.14 -1.49 13.12
N ASP A 120 -16.63 -1.50 11.90
CA ASP A 120 -15.73 -2.57 11.43
C ASP A 120 -14.26 -2.41 11.88
N GLU A 121 -13.85 -1.21 12.33
CA GLU A 121 -12.46 -0.93 12.75
C GLU A 121 -12.01 -1.93 13.83
N ALA A 122 -10.80 -2.49 13.67
CA ALA A 122 -10.13 -3.27 14.70
C ALA A 122 -9.65 -2.38 15.84
N ASP A 123 -9.69 -2.89 17.07
CA ASP A 123 -9.06 -2.23 18.22
C ASP A 123 -7.53 -2.29 18.08
N TYR A 124 -6.95 -1.26 17.46
CA TYR A 124 -5.51 -1.20 17.18
C TYR A 124 -4.66 -1.13 18.45
N GLU A 125 -5.14 -0.50 19.53
CA GLU A 125 -4.39 -0.46 20.79
C GLU A 125 -4.27 -1.87 21.36
N ARG A 126 -5.39 -2.60 21.46
CA ARG A 126 -5.40 -3.99 21.91
C ARG A 126 -4.63 -4.91 20.97
N LEU A 127 -4.74 -4.70 19.66
CA LEU A 127 -4.05 -5.51 18.66
C LEU A 127 -2.53 -5.36 18.78
N LEU A 128 -2.04 -4.12 18.91
CA LEU A 128 -0.61 -3.84 19.04
C LEU A 128 -0.05 -4.32 20.37
N ASP A 129 -0.81 -4.21 21.46
CA ASP A 129 -0.45 -4.80 22.76
C ASP A 129 -0.32 -6.33 22.69
N GLN A 130 -1.29 -6.99 22.04
CA GLN A 130 -1.25 -8.45 21.81
C GLN A 130 -0.08 -8.87 20.90
N ILE A 131 0.28 -8.05 19.92
CA ILE A 131 1.45 -8.29 19.06
C ILE A 131 2.74 -8.08 19.86
N GLY A 132 2.82 -7.10 20.77
CA GLY A 132 3.94 -6.95 21.70
C GLY A 132 5.29 -6.81 20.99
N LEU A 133 5.40 -5.84 20.07
CA LEU A 133 6.63 -5.53 19.33
C LEU A 133 7.13 -4.09 19.51
N ALA A 134 6.59 -3.39 20.51
CA ALA A 134 6.92 -1.98 20.76
C ALA A 134 8.43 -1.78 21.04
N ASP A 135 9.03 -2.71 21.78
CA ASP A 135 10.44 -2.67 22.17
C ASP A 135 11.38 -2.89 20.97
N GLU A 136 11.09 -3.86 20.11
CA GLU A 136 11.82 -4.13 18.87
C GLU A 136 11.75 -2.93 17.92
N ILE A 137 10.58 -2.29 17.82
CA ILE A 137 10.40 -1.09 17.01
C ILE A 137 11.21 0.09 17.56
N ALA A 138 11.19 0.28 18.88
CA ALA A 138 11.95 1.32 19.57
C ALA A 138 13.46 1.15 19.39
N ARG A 139 13.96 -0.09 19.38
CA ARG A 139 15.37 -0.41 19.08
C ARG A 139 15.72 -0.38 17.59
N GLY A 140 14.75 -0.14 16.71
CA GLY A 140 14.95 -0.17 15.25
C GLY A 140 15.27 -1.58 14.74
N GLU A 141 14.88 -2.63 15.45
CA GLU A 141 14.97 -4.02 15.01
C GLU A 141 13.87 -4.35 14.00
N ILE A 142 12.73 -3.64 14.11
CA ILE A 142 11.60 -3.66 13.19
C ILE A 142 11.27 -2.22 12.80
N ASP A 143 10.99 -2.00 11.52
CA ASP A 143 10.70 -0.69 10.93
C ASP A 143 9.23 -0.53 10.57
N GLU A 144 8.53 -1.63 10.28
CA GLU A 144 7.16 -1.64 9.80
C GLU A 144 6.42 -2.93 10.20
N LEU A 145 5.10 -2.83 10.41
CA LEU A 145 4.24 -3.99 10.66
C LEU A 145 3.30 -4.21 9.48
N TRP A 146 3.22 -5.45 8.97
CA TRP A 146 2.24 -5.84 7.96
C TRP A 146 1.21 -6.78 8.58
N LEU A 147 -0.04 -6.34 8.60
CA LEU A 147 -1.18 -7.12 9.04
C LEU A 147 -1.86 -7.74 7.82
N PHE A 148 -1.78 -9.06 7.67
CA PHE A 148 -2.58 -9.81 6.69
C PHE A 148 -3.83 -10.34 7.39
N GLY A 149 -4.98 -10.09 6.80
CA GLY A 149 -6.26 -10.55 7.33
C GLY A 149 -7.28 -10.79 6.22
N PHE A 150 -8.42 -11.30 6.65
CA PHE A 150 -9.60 -11.54 5.81
C PHE A 150 -10.44 -10.25 5.66
N PRO A 151 -11.38 -10.19 4.71
CA PRO A 151 -12.32 -9.08 4.58
C PRO A 151 -13.08 -8.85 5.90
N TYR A 152 -13.25 -7.60 6.30
CA TYR A 152 -13.83 -7.24 7.61
C TYR A 152 -13.01 -7.74 8.82
N ALA A 153 -11.69 -7.89 8.68
CA ALA A 153 -10.79 -7.99 9.83
C ALA A 153 -10.70 -6.65 10.59
N GLY A 154 -11.00 -5.52 9.93
CA GLY A 154 -11.01 -4.18 10.53
C GLY A 154 -9.69 -3.42 10.41
N TYR A 155 -8.82 -3.83 9.49
CA TYR A 155 -7.54 -3.17 9.25
C TYR A 155 -7.71 -1.99 8.31
N TYR A 156 -7.09 -0.87 8.67
CA TYR A 156 -6.81 0.22 7.74
C TYR A 156 -5.70 -0.17 6.78
N GLU A 157 -5.77 0.35 5.56
CA GLU A 157 -4.76 0.14 4.50
C GLU A 157 -3.37 0.59 4.95
N SER A 158 -3.30 1.73 5.62
CA SER A 158 -2.14 2.17 6.39
C SER A 158 -2.59 2.91 7.64
N ARG A 159 -1.80 2.86 8.71
CA ARG A 159 -1.99 3.69 9.90
C ARG A 159 -0.63 4.04 10.51
N MET A 160 -0.41 5.32 10.79
CA MET A 160 0.81 5.78 11.46
C MET A 160 0.64 5.73 12.97
N ILE A 161 1.67 5.24 13.66
CA ILE A 161 1.73 5.09 15.11
C ILE A 161 2.91 5.89 15.64
N GLY A 162 2.73 6.60 16.75
CA GLY A 162 3.78 7.37 17.43
C GLY A 162 3.29 8.65 18.11
N ALA A 163 4.13 9.27 18.94
CA ALA A 163 3.77 10.45 19.73
C ALA A 163 3.32 11.64 18.85
N ASP A 164 4.00 11.84 17.73
CA ASP A 164 3.76 12.88 16.73
C ASP A 164 3.20 12.30 15.42
N ALA A 165 2.46 11.18 15.50
CA ALA A 165 1.82 10.56 14.36
C ALA A 165 0.78 11.49 13.70
N PHE A 166 0.78 11.45 12.37
CA PHE A 166 -0.14 12.20 11.52
C PHE A 166 -0.94 11.24 10.62
N TRP A 167 -1.94 11.78 9.90
CA TRP A 167 -2.79 11.01 9.01
C TRP A 167 -1.98 10.23 7.98
N CYS A 168 -2.17 8.92 7.91
CA CYS A 168 -1.56 8.06 6.89
C CYS A 168 -2.62 7.09 6.40
N ASN A 169 -3.49 7.57 5.51
CA ASN A 169 -4.74 6.91 5.07
C ASN A 169 -5.68 6.40 6.18
N ALA A 170 -5.48 6.90 7.40
CA ALA A 170 -6.29 6.59 8.58
C ALA A 170 -6.00 7.60 9.68
N PRO A 171 -6.91 7.76 10.67
CA PRO A 171 -6.62 8.50 11.89
C PRO A 171 -5.34 7.98 12.57
N PRO A 172 -4.38 8.85 12.92
CA PRO A 172 -3.15 8.41 13.59
C PRO A 172 -3.47 7.78 14.94
N LEU A 173 -2.70 6.75 15.33
CA LEU A 173 -2.70 6.28 16.71
C LEU A 173 -1.58 6.94 17.49
N ARG A 174 -1.95 7.89 18.37
CA ARG A 174 -0.98 8.66 19.14
C ARG A 174 -0.65 7.95 20.45
N LEU A 175 0.55 7.42 20.53
CA LEU A 175 1.07 6.76 21.73
C LEU A 175 2.27 7.58 22.26
N PRO A 176 2.12 8.33 23.37
CA PRO A 176 3.17 9.24 23.88
C PRO A 176 4.52 8.57 24.15
N ASN A 177 4.50 7.27 24.48
CA ASN A 177 5.72 6.50 24.79
C ASN A 177 6.43 5.98 23.53
N VAL A 178 5.83 6.12 22.35
CA VAL A 178 6.40 5.68 21.06
C VAL A 178 7.00 6.89 20.36
N GLN A 179 8.29 7.16 20.64
CA GLN A 179 9.00 8.32 20.09
C GLN A 179 9.35 8.15 18.61
N ARG A 180 9.75 6.94 18.22
CA ARG A 180 10.01 6.62 16.81
C ARG A 180 8.70 6.22 16.13
N ARG A 181 8.22 7.04 15.20
CA ARG A 181 7.05 6.68 14.38
C ARG A 181 7.30 5.46 13.53
N TYR A 182 6.27 4.65 13.35
CA TYR A 182 6.24 3.54 12.41
C TYR A 182 4.86 3.44 11.76
N ILE A 183 4.76 2.66 10.69
CA ILE A 183 3.52 2.44 9.96
C ILE A 183 3.08 0.98 10.13
N VAL A 184 1.77 0.81 10.29
CA VAL A 184 1.11 -0.49 10.19
C VAL A 184 0.36 -0.52 8.85
N MET A 185 0.70 -1.45 7.98
CA MET A 185 -0.01 -1.70 6.73
C MET A 185 -1.03 -2.82 6.94
N GLY A 186 -2.26 -2.63 6.48
CA GLY A 186 -3.30 -3.67 6.51
C GLY A 186 -3.56 -4.21 5.11
N PHE A 187 -3.48 -5.53 4.95
CA PHE A 187 -3.67 -6.21 3.68
C PHE A 187 -4.77 -7.27 3.78
N ASN A 188 -5.66 -7.26 2.79
CA ASN A 188 -6.78 -8.20 2.69
C ASN A 188 -6.40 -9.35 1.74
N VAL A 189 -6.37 -10.58 2.23
CA VAL A 189 -5.98 -11.77 1.45
C VAL A 189 -7.03 -12.20 0.41
N GLU A 190 -8.24 -11.63 0.43
CA GLU A 190 -9.20 -11.76 -0.67
C GLU A 190 -8.70 -11.06 -1.95
N ARG A 191 -7.91 -9.99 -1.78
CA ARG A 191 -7.46 -9.11 -2.86
C ARG A 191 -6.03 -9.47 -3.28
N ASP A 192 -5.68 -9.11 -4.50
CA ASP A 192 -4.34 -9.34 -5.03
C ASP A 192 -3.35 -8.22 -4.67
N VAL A 193 -2.10 -8.36 -5.14
CA VAL A 193 -1.01 -7.40 -4.89
C VAL A 193 -1.28 -6.00 -5.43
N GLY A 194 -2.15 -5.84 -6.44
CA GLY A 194 -2.54 -4.52 -6.92
C GLY A 194 -3.17 -3.68 -5.81
N CYS A 195 -4.03 -4.29 -4.96
CA CYS A 195 -4.63 -3.56 -3.85
C CYS A 195 -3.60 -3.25 -2.75
N MET A 196 -2.57 -4.09 -2.59
CA MET A 196 -1.48 -3.77 -1.64
C MET A 196 -0.66 -2.56 -2.12
N LEU A 197 -0.46 -2.42 -3.44
CA LEU A 197 0.20 -1.26 -4.03
C LEU A 197 -0.66 0.00 -3.95
N GLU A 198 -1.98 -0.13 -4.05
CA GLU A 198 -2.93 0.95 -3.77
C GLU A 198 -2.78 1.48 -2.33
N ASN A 199 -2.76 0.58 -1.34
CA ASN A 199 -2.53 0.95 0.06
C ASN A 199 -1.20 1.70 0.24
N PHE A 200 -0.14 1.26 -0.46
CA PHE A 200 1.14 1.96 -0.45
C PHE A 200 1.05 3.33 -1.14
N GLY A 201 0.29 3.43 -2.23
CA GLY A 201 0.02 4.69 -2.92
C GLY A 201 -0.64 5.70 -2.00
N HIS A 202 -1.66 5.31 -1.25
CA HIS A 202 -2.29 6.19 -0.25
C HIS A 202 -1.35 6.60 0.90
N ARG A 203 -0.42 5.73 1.30
CA ARG A 203 0.68 6.09 2.20
C ARG A 203 1.56 7.17 1.57
N VAL A 204 1.98 7.02 0.31
CA VAL A 204 2.76 8.03 -0.42
C VAL A 204 2.00 9.36 -0.44
N GLU A 205 0.72 9.34 -0.80
CA GLU A 205 -0.10 10.54 -0.86
C GLU A 205 -0.17 11.26 0.48
N SER A 206 -0.44 10.50 1.55
CA SER A 206 -0.54 11.05 2.89
C SER A 206 0.79 11.66 3.38
N ILE A 207 1.90 10.95 3.17
CA ILE A 207 3.23 11.39 3.62
C ILE A 207 3.68 12.61 2.82
N MET A 208 3.58 12.58 1.48
CA MET A 208 4.06 13.67 0.66
C MET A 208 3.18 14.92 0.76
N ALA A 209 1.87 14.77 0.95
CA ALA A 209 1.00 15.88 1.31
C ALA A 209 1.42 16.53 2.63
N HIS A 210 1.83 15.71 3.63
CA HIS A 210 2.35 16.23 4.89
C HIS A 210 3.70 16.93 4.73
N VAL A 211 4.64 16.37 3.95
CA VAL A 211 5.96 16.97 3.69
C VAL A 211 5.83 18.36 3.06
N TYR A 212 4.92 18.53 2.10
CA TYR A 212 4.70 19.79 1.40
C TYR A 212 3.62 20.70 2.02
N ARG A 213 3.10 20.38 3.21
CA ARG A 213 1.91 21.05 3.81
C ARG A 213 2.05 22.55 4.04
N HIS A 214 3.29 23.06 4.10
CA HIS A 214 3.60 24.47 4.34
C HIS A 214 4.08 25.20 3.09
N HIS A 215 4.20 24.50 1.96
CA HIS A 215 4.56 25.11 0.69
C HIS A 215 3.33 25.75 0.05
N PRO A 216 3.43 26.99 -0.46
CA PRO A 216 2.33 27.59 -1.19
C PRO A 216 2.09 26.83 -2.51
N PRO A 217 0.86 26.85 -3.06
CA PRO A 217 0.48 26.00 -4.21
C PRO A 217 1.43 26.06 -5.41
N GLU A 218 1.99 27.23 -5.72
CA GLU A 218 2.91 27.44 -6.83
C GLU A 218 4.31 26.83 -6.64
N ARG A 219 4.70 26.54 -5.38
CA ARG A 219 5.96 25.86 -5.02
C ARG A 219 5.73 24.43 -4.50
N ASN A 220 4.48 23.99 -4.43
CA ASN A 220 4.13 22.68 -3.92
C ASN A 220 4.30 21.62 -5.03
N LEU A 221 5.48 21.02 -5.07
CA LEU A 221 5.82 20.02 -6.09
C LEU A 221 4.97 18.73 -5.95
N TRP A 222 4.49 18.39 -4.75
CA TRP A 222 3.57 17.28 -4.58
C TRP A 222 2.21 17.52 -5.26
N VAL A 223 1.62 18.71 -5.06
CA VAL A 223 0.38 19.11 -5.75
C VAL A 223 0.58 19.05 -7.26
N ARG A 224 1.72 19.54 -7.77
CA ARG A 224 2.04 19.42 -9.20
C ARG A 224 2.11 17.97 -9.66
N PHE A 225 2.86 17.12 -8.97
CA PHE A 225 3.00 15.69 -9.30
C PHE A 225 1.64 15.01 -9.50
N THR A 226 0.70 15.30 -8.59
CA THR A 226 -0.64 14.68 -8.58
C THR A 226 -1.64 15.18 -9.64
N ARG A 227 -1.27 16.16 -10.46
CA ARG A 227 -2.17 16.67 -11.52
C ARG A 227 -2.32 15.66 -12.65
N LEU A 228 -3.49 15.65 -13.29
CA LEU A 228 -3.77 14.76 -14.44
C LEU A 228 -2.95 15.09 -15.69
N ASP A 229 -2.49 16.34 -15.87
CA ASP A 229 -1.55 16.70 -16.94
C ASP A 229 -0.08 16.41 -16.58
N GLU A 230 0.15 15.82 -15.40
CA GLU A 230 1.43 15.34 -14.88
C GLU A 230 1.32 13.81 -14.67
N CYS A 231 1.58 13.27 -13.47
CA CYS A 231 1.53 11.84 -13.18
C CYS A 231 0.16 11.33 -12.74
N GLY A 232 -0.78 12.21 -12.36
CA GLY A 232 -2.02 11.81 -11.70
C GLY A 232 -1.78 11.26 -10.29
N ASN A 233 -2.67 10.41 -9.80
CA ASN A 233 -2.63 9.89 -8.43
C ASN A 233 -2.95 8.40 -8.37
N VAL A 234 -3.09 7.84 -7.16
CA VAL A 234 -3.29 6.39 -7.01
C VAL A 234 -4.58 5.90 -7.68
N HIS A 235 -5.61 6.75 -7.78
CA HIS A 235 -6.92 6.44 -8.38
C HIS A 235 -7.10 6.92 -9.83
N PHE A 236 -6.34 7.94 -10.24
CA PHE A 236 -6.51 8.60 -11.53
C PHE A 236 -5.21 8.62 -12.31
N ALA A 237 -5.22 8.01 -13.49
CA ALA A 237 -4.17 8.17 -14.49
C ALA A 237 -4.39 9.46 -15.30
N PRO A 238 -3.40 9.92 -16.09
CA PRO A 238 -3.53 11.15 -16.88
C PRO A 238 -4.77 11.25 -17.78
N SER A 239 -5.27 10.13 -18.33
CA SER A 239 -6.47 10.13 -19.18
C SER A 239 -7.79 9.93 -18.43
N SER A 240 -7.75 9.63 -17.12
CA SER A 240 -8.92 9.26 -16.34
C SER A 240 -9.96 10.37 -16.24
N GLU A 241 -11.24 10.01 -16.35
CA GLU A 241 -12.38 10.93 -16.20
C GLU A 241 -13.22 10.66 -14.94
N ARG A 242 -12.96 9.53 -14.28
CA ARG A 242 -13.59 9.11 -13.02
C ARG A 242 -12.65 8.17 -12.27
N ASP A 243 -13.05 7.84 -11.05
CA ASP A 243 -12.33 6.94 -10.15
C ASP A 243 -12.02 5.60 -10.83
N TYR A 244 -10.76 5.16 -10.74
CA TYR A 244 -10.24 3.91 -11.31
C TYR A 244 -10.32 3.78 -12.84
N ASP A 245 -10.50 4.90 -13.56
CA ASP A 245 -10.57 4.94 -15.03
C ASP A 245 -9.18 4.92 -15.70
N TRP A 246 -8.29 4.02 -15.28
CA TRP A 246 -6.92 3.93 -15.81
C TRP A 246 -6.88 3.44 -17.25
N GLY A 247 -7.92 2.73 -17.71
CA GLY A 247 -8.01 2.16 -19.05
C GLY A 247 -8.51 3.13 -20.13
N ASN A 248 -8.79 4.40 -19.80
CA ASN A 248 -9.39 5.33 -20.75
C ASN A 248 -8.48 5.55 -21.98
N PRO A 249 -8.92 5.17 -23.19
CA PRO A 249 -8.06 5.17 -24.39
C PRO A 249 -7.84 6.57 -24.97
N ARG A 250 -8.48 7.61 -24.43
CA ARG A 250 -8.33 8.99 -24.88
C ARG A 250 -6.85 9.41 -24.82
N PRO A 251 -6.24 9.84 -25.94
CA PRO A 251 -4.91 10.41 -25.92
C PRO A 251 -4.88 11.71 -25.09
N VAL A 252 -3.82 11.89 -24.30
CA VAL A 252 -3.66 13.03 -23.39
C VAL A 252 -2.25 13.59 -23.50
N TRP A 253 -2.13 14.92 -23.52
CA TRP A 253 -0.84 15.57 -23.32
C TRP A 253 -0.48 15.52 -21.83
N SER A 254 0.59 14.82 -21.50
CA SER A 254 1.10 14.73 -20.13
C SER A 254 2.58 15.04 -20.06
N ARG A 255 2.99 15.61 -18.93
CA ARG A 255 4.38 15.91 -18.56
C ARG A 255 4.97 14.87 -17.61
N ALA A 256 4.32 13.71 -17.40
CA ALA A 256 4.78 12.67 -16.49
C ALA A 256 6.29 12.36 -16.65
N ASP A 257 6.77 12.22 -17.89
CA ASP A 257 8.18 11.92 -18.15
C ASP A 257 9.18 12.99 -17.65
N ALA A 258 8.76 14.24 -17.43
CA ALA A 258 9.62 15.28 -16.88
C ALA A 258 10.08 14.92 -15.45
N TRP A 259 9.28 14.17 -14.69
CA TRP A 259 9.62 13.71 -13.34
C TRP A 259 10.80 12.75 -13.30
N TYR A 260 11.14 12.11 -14.43
CA TYR A 260 12.37 11.34 -14.54
C TYR A 260 13.65 12.20 -14.40
N GLN A 261 13.56 13.50 -14.69
CA GLN A 261 14.66 14.48 -14.69
C GLN A 261 14.68 15.40 -13.45
N PHE A 262 13.84 15.09 -12.44
CA PHE A 262 13.74 15.89 -11.22
C PHE A 262 15.12 16.24 -10.63
N PRO A 263 15.37 17.50 -10.18
CA PRO A 263 14.40 18.59 -10.03
C PRO A 263 14.16 19.45 -11.27
N ASP A 264 14.85 19.19 -12.38
CA ASP A 264 14.62 19.92 -13.63
C ASP A 264 13.37 19.40 -14.35
N LEU A 265 12.24 20.09 -14.13
CA LEU A 265 10.95 19.74 -14.71
C LEU A 265 10.64 20.51 -16.01
N ASN A 266 11.65 20.98 -16.74
CA ASN A 266 11.47 21.71 -18.00
C ASN A 266 11.12 20.83 -19.20
N GLY A 267 11.18 19.50 -19.05
CA GLY A 267 10.80 18.54 -20.10
C GLY A 267 9.41 18.83 -20.69
N PRO A 268 9.24 18.78 -22.03
CA PRO A 268 7.98 19.10 -22.68
C PRO A 268 6.92 18.03 -22.42
N ALA A 269 5.65 18.42 -22.51
CA ALA A 269 4.57 17.45 -22.56
C ALA A 269 4.68 16.61 -23.84
N ARG A 270 4.27 15.34 -23.77
CA ARG A 270 4.05 14.50 -24.95
C ARG A 270 2.67 13.88 -24.93
N LEU A 271 2.24 13.42 -26.10
CA LEU A 271 1.02 12.64 -26.22
C LEU A 271 1.26 11.25 -25.60
N MET A 272 0.42 10.87 -24.65
CA MET A 272 0.43 9.60 -23.93
C MET A 272 -0.91 8.88 -24.07
N HIS A 273 -0.90 7.56 -23.87
CA HIS A 273 -2.06 6.66 -23.96
C HIS A 273 -2.12 5.75 -22.74
N CYS A 274 -3.29 5.14 -22.47
CA CYS A 274 -3.44 4.25 -21.32
C CYS A 274 -2.46 3.07 -21.27
N ALA A 275 -1.94 2.64 -22.42
CA ALA A 275 -0.93 1.59 -22.49
C ALA A 275 0.38 1.94 -21.75
N GLU A 276 0.70 3.23 -21.56
CA GLU A 276 1.90 3.70 -20.85
C GLU A 276 1.89 3.27 -19.38
N TRP A 277 0.70 3.22 -18.76
CA TRP A 277 0.48 2.84 -17.36
C TRP A 277 -0.35 1.55 -17.23
N GLY A 278 -0.25 0.65 -18.22
CA GLY A 278 -0.81 -0.70 -18.11
C GLY A 278 -2.24 -0.89 -18.62
N GLY A 279 -2.84 0.12 -19.25
CA GLY A 279 -4.06 -0.05 -20.06
C GLY A 279 -5.31 -0.41 -19.25
N GLY A 280 -5.38 -0.03 -17.99
CA GLY A 280 -6.48 -0.39 -17.08
C GLY A 280 -6.13 -1.48 -16.07
N ASP A 281 -4.94 -2.08 -16.14
CA ASP A 281 -4.42 -2.93 -15.08
C ASP A 281 -3.99 -2.08 -13.89
N MET A 282 -4.61 -2.34 -12.74
CA MET A 282 -4.38 -1.61 -11.49
C MET A 282 -2.94 -1.70 -10.99
N ARG A 283 -2.39 -2.92 -10.97
CA ARG A 283 -1.03 -3.16 -10.50
C ARG A 283 -0.03 -2.41 -11.39
N LEU A 284 -0.20 -2.49 -12.70
CA LEU A 284 0.68 -1.81 -13.65
C LEU A 284 0.58 -0.28 -13.55
N HIS A 285 -0.62 0.27 -13.33
CA HIS A 285 -0.79 1.70 -13.07
C HIS A 285 -0.02 2.13 -11.82
N HIS A 286 -0.19 1.43 -10.70
CA HIS A 286 0.53 1.77 -9.46
C HIS A 286 2.04 1.65 -9.62
N LEU A 287 2.53 0.62 -10.32
CA LEU A 287 3.97 0.49 -10.59
C LEU A 287 4.51 1.62 -11.46
N TRP A 288 3.78 2.00 -12.51
CA TRP A 288 4.13 3.15 -13.34
C TRP A 288 4.16 4.43 -12.50
N TRP A 289 3.11 4.69 -11.72
CA TRP A 289 3.00 5.91 -10.91
C TRP A 289 4.11 6.00 -9.85
N LEU A 290 4.38 4.91 -9.14
CA LEU A 290 5.48 4.84 -8.16
C LEU A 290 6.85 4.99 -8.82
N ASP A 291 7.06 4.46 -10.03
CA ASP A 291 8.31 4.62 -10.78
C ASP A 291 8.61 6.10 -11.11
N HIS A 292 7.58 6.94 -11.22
CA HIS A 292 7.76 8.38 -11.46
C HIS A 292 8.20 9.16 -10.21
N LEU A 293 8.13 8.59 -9.02
CA LEU A 293 8.56 9.29 -7.81
C LEU A 293 10.04 9.72 -7.91
N PRO A 294 10.35 10.99 -7.57
CA PRO A 294 11.72 11.48 -7.48
C PRO A 294 12.60 10.63 -6.58
N ARG A 295 13.79 10.29 -7.08
CA ARG A 295 14.75 9.41 -6.40
C ARG A 295 16.21 9.85 -6.54
N VAL A 296 16.44 11.13 -6.77
CA VAL A 296 17.78 11.72 -7.00
C VAL A 296 18.31 12.42 -5.73
N ALA A 297 19.63 12.64 -5.68
CA ALA A 297 20.25 13.35 -4.57
C ALA A 297 19.93 14.86 -4.57
N GLY A 298 20.18 15.51 -3.44
CA GLY A 298 19.99 16.95 -3.25
C GLY A 298 18.64 17.30 -2.63
N GLU A 299 18.36 18.59 -2.62
CA GLU A 299 17.19 19.19 -1.99
C GLU A 299 16.65 20.31 -2.89
N THR A 300 15.34 20.47 -2.93
CA THR A 300 14.64 21.55 -3.60
C THR A 300 13.62 22.13 -2.64
N ASP A 301 13.70 23.44 -2.38
CA ASP A 301 12.77 24.14 -1.49
C ASP A 301 12.63 23.51 -0.09
N GLY A 302 13.74 23.03 0.50
CA GLY A 302 13.71 22.43 1.83
C GLY A 302 13.23 20.98 1.88
N VAL A 303 12.99 20.35 0.72
CA VAL A 303 12.53 18.95 0.62
C VAL A 303 13.55 18.12 -0.16
N LEU A 304 13.92 16.96 0.38
CA LEU A 304 14.83 16.03 -0.28
C LEU A 304 14.29 15.63 -1.65
N ASN A 305 15.17 15.61 -2.66
CA ASN A 305 14.81 15.23 -4.02
C ASN A 305 14.58 13.72 -4.19
N ASN A 306 14.86 12.92 -3.17
CA ASN A 306 14.52 11.51 -3.10
C ASN A 306 13.33 11.31 -2.16
N TRP A 307 12.12 11.29 -2.72
CA TRP A 307 10.88 11.22 -1.94
C TRP A 307 10.71 9.85 -1.26
N TRP A 308 11.34 8.80 -1.78
CA TRP A 308 11.35 7.49 -1.13
C TRP A 308 11.93 7.52 0.28
N GLN A 309 12.83 8.46 0.60
CA GLN A 309 13.34 8.66 1.96
C GLN A 309 12.18 8.90 2.94
N TYR A 310 11.28 9.83 2.64
CA TYR A 310 10.14 10.14 3.50
C TYR A 310 9.14 8.99 3.56
N VAL A 311 8.81 8.42 2.40
CA VAL A 311 7.80 7.36 2.28
C VAL A 311 8.21 6.12 3.08
N LEU A 312 9.47 5.71 2.97
CA LEU A 312 10.01 4.51 3.60
C LEU A 312 10.43 4.74 5.06
N GLN A 313 10.78 5.97 5.43
CA GLN A 313 11.29 6.32 6.76
C GLN A 313 10.46 7.44 7.40
N PRO A 314 9.19 7.18 7.80
CA PRO A 314 8.29 8.22 8.32
C PRO A 314 8.80 8.93 9.59
N TRP A 315 9.80 8.38 10.27
CA TRP A 315 10.47 9.01 11.41
C TRP A 315 11.40 10.18 11.04
N ILE A 316 11.69 10.43 9.75
CA ILE A 316 12.49 11.59 9.31
C ILE A 316 11.64 12.80 8.93
N VAL A 317 10.31 12.63 8.82
CA VAL A 317 9.39 13.71 8.45
C VAL A 317 9.29 14.71 9.61
N VAL A 318 9.45 16.01 9.32
CA VAL A 318 9.40 17.09 10.33
C VAL A 318 8.10 17.88 10.24
#